data_AF-A0A7X0VBI4-F1
#
_entry.id   AF-A0A7X0VBI4-F1
#
_cell.length_a   1.000
_cell.length_b   1.000
_cell.length_c   1.000
_cell.angle_alpha   90.00
_cell.angle_beta   90.00
_cell.angle_gamma   90.00
#
_symmetry.space_group_name_H-M   'P 1'
#
loop_
_entity.id
_entity.type
_entity.pdbx_description
1 polymer ?
#
loop_
_entity_poly.entity_id
_entity_poly.type
_entity_poly.pdbx_seq_one_letter_code
_entity_poly.pdbx_strand_id
1 'polypeptide(L)'
;MRLITRPLVATLLATLACGGLAVASETSAQAAPSRAGAAAGAGAKDDPAPVERIIRIGTYNVRAGVSIPDFNAASDAFKAVALPDIAGFQEIGQIPKRTHLASDRSWGVFAAEEMEQNPVIWRRADFDLVRGSGFKLADGMVIDDEKGVTPEVRKPSYATVVRLVDRATGQKLSVINVHLVPGAVKAGHPTPGRPKLFKLYTKQVAGAVRAVKAESAVSDRVFIFGDFNVGYKADLRERRKALPYRQFKAIGYTSMWQGSPYLTKKYGTHQDALIDQVYTVGGAANTEIFRTVKQSDHFPAVATYTLGTPPVGYTPTVGSVAFKDLALTHHQRWENGDRPRMYFTLTQSLPLVGNTNVQVVPGGTAELGKDFTVDDSQLWDSDLTTNDVVVTLTIDKRKENPEDDETFQLQLVNALNTVPVAGQDVATGTILSNK
;
A
#
# COMPACT_ATOMS: atom_id res chain seq x y z
N MET A 1 -24.96 60.02 -0.64
CA MET A 1 -24.86 60.87 -1.84
C MET A 1 -23.78 61.93 -1.61
N ARG A 2 -22.54 61.64 -1.99
CA ARG A 2 -21.44 62.58 -2.20
C ARG A 2 -20.47 61.88 -3.17
N LEU A 3 -20.42 62.42 -4.38
CA LEU A 3 -19.47 62.10 -5.44
C LEU A 3 -18.10 62.66 -5.06
N ILE A 4 -17.03 61.87 -5.16
CA ILE A 4 -15.70 62.35 -5.55
C ILE A 4 -15.06 61.32 -6.50
N THR A 5 -14.36 61.90 -7.47
CA THR A 5 -13.85 61.47 -8.77
C THR A 5 -12.76 60.39 -8.80
N ARG A 6 -12.76 59.63 -9.91
CA ARG A 6 -11.72 58.73 -10.50
C ARG A 6 -10.43 59.48 -10.90
N PRO A 7 -9.42 58.87 -11.57
CA PRO A 7 -8.82 57.52 -11.53
C PRO A 7 -7.27 57.56 -11.40
N LEU A 8 -6.61 56.41 -11.22
CA LEU A 8 -5.21 56.26 -11.64
C LEU A 8 -5.05 54.99 -12.47
N VAL A 9 -4.77 55.24 -13.75
CA VAL A 9 -4.37 54.31 -14.79
C VAL A 9 -2.89 54.02 -14.58
N ALA A 10 -2.52 52.74 -14.51
CA ALA A 10 -1.14 52.31 -14.68
C ALA A 10 -1.08 51.41 -15.92
N THR A 11 -0.74 52.05 -17.04
CA THR A 11 -0.33 51.42 -18.29
C THR A 11 1.08 50.88 -18.08
N LEU A 12 1.30 49.58 -18.30
CA LEU A 12 2.63 49.04 -18.56
C LEU A 12 2.62 48.36 -19.94
N LEU A 13 3.36 48.96 -20.85
CA LEU A 13 3.63 48.56 -22.22
C LEU A 13 5.15 48.51 -22.35
N ALA A 14 5.72 47.37 -22.76
CA ALA A 14 7.00 47.25 -23.48
C ALA A 14 7.32 45.75 -23.67
N THR A 15 7.13 45.21 -24.88
CA THR A 15 8.16 44.95 -25.92
C THR A 15 8.68 43.50 -25.82
N LEU A 16 8.17 42.58 -26.65
CA LEU A 16 8.73 42.16 -27.95
C LEU A 16 10.17 41.62 -27.88
N ALA A 17 10.31 40.29 -27.98
CA ALA A 17 11.50 39.65 -28.54
C ALA A 17 11.04 38.49 -29.43
N CYS A 18 11.03 38.76 -30.74
CA CYS A 18 11.08 37.75 -31.78
C CYS A 18 12.46 37.09 -31.74
N GLY A 19 12.52 35.77 -31.81
CA GLY A 19 13.79 35.05 -31.86
C GLY A 19 13.63 33.63 -32.39
N GLY A 20 13.85 33.48 -33.71
CA GLY A 20 14.54 32.34 -34.30
C GLY A 20 13.82 30.99 -34.35
N LEU A 21 13.14 30.72 -35.48
CA LEU A 21 13.13 29.37 -36.03
C LEU A 21 14.57 28.97 -36.38
N ALA A 22 15.05 27.87 -35.83
CA ALA A 22 16.15 27.10 -36.41
C ALA A 22 15.59 25.74 -36.83
N VAL A 23 15.35 25.61 -38.14
CA VAL A 23 15.08 24.33 -38.80
C VAL A 23 16.44 23.68 -39.02
N ALA A 24 16.80 22.70 -38.19
CA ALA A 24 17.92 21.81 -38.47
C ALA A 24 17.39 20.66 -39.33
N SER A 25 17.64 20.74 -40.63
CA SER A 25 17.50 19.65 -41.58
C SER A 25 18.71 18.72 -41.42
N GLU A 26 18.53 17.59 -40.73
CA GLU A 26 19.54 16.54 -40.74
C GLU A 26 19.34 15.65 -41.98
N THR A 27 20.28 15.81 -42.89
CA THR A 27 20.52 15.02 -44.09
C THR A 27 20.64 13.53 -43.77
N SER A 28 19.90 12.75 -44.55
CA SER A 28 19.92 11.31 -44.62
C SER A 28 21.30 10.80 -45.08
N ALA A 29 21.99 10.06 -44.20
CA ALA A 29 23.11 9.21 -44.59
C ALA A 29 22.58 7.81 -44.89
N GLN A 30 22.42 7.54 -46.18
CA GLN A 30 21.99 6.27 -46.74
C GLN A 30 23.18 5.30 -46.74
N ALA A 31 23.31 4.50 -45.69
CA ALA A 31 24.27 3.40 -45.64
C ALA A 31 23.73 2.18 -46.39
N ALA A 32 24.55 1.65 -47.30
CA ALA A 32 24.24 0.48 -48.13
C ALA A 32 24.13 -0.81 -47.29
N PRO A 33 23.32 -1.79 -47.73
CA PRO A 33 23.06 -3.02 -46.99
C PRO A 33 24.22 -4.02 -47.14
N SER A 34 24.90 -4.34 -46.04
CA SER A 34 25.76 -5.53 -45.99
C SER A 34 24.90 -6.78 -45.78
N ARG A 35 24.73 -7.56 -46.84
CA ARG A 35 24.29 -8.97 -46.78
C ARG A 35 25.26 -9.76 -45.91
N ALA A 36 24.80 -10.27 -44.77
CA ALA A 36 25.49 -11.32 -44.03
C ALA A 36 24.45 -12.32 -43.48
N GLY A 37 24.55 -13.56 -43.97
CA GLY A 37 24.17 -14.81 -43.29
C GLY A 37 22.77 -14.92 -42.70
N ALA A 38 21.81 -15.44 -43.49
CA ALA A 38 20.61 -16.05 -42.95
C ALA A 38 20.99 -17.35 -42.20
N ALA A 39 21.20 -17.25 -40.89
CA ALA A 39 21.13 -18.40 -40.00
C ALA A 39 19.65 -18.74 -39.79
N ALA A 40 19.28 -19.99 -40.12
CA ALA A 40 17.94 -20.51 -39.97
C ALA A 40 17.43 -20.29 -38.54
N GLY A 41 16.32 -19.55 -38.44
CA GLY A 41 15.74 -19.08 -37.19
C GLY A 41 15.37 -20.22 -36.25
N ALA A 42 16.05 -20.29 -35.12
CA ALA A 42 15.49 -20.90 -33.93
C ALA A 42 14.16 -20.19 -33.64
N GLY A 43 13.07 -20.96 -33.64
CA GLY A 43 11.71 -20.42 -33.55
C GLY A 43 11.59 -19.44 -32.40
N ALA A 44 11.21 -18.20 -32.73
CA ALA A 44 10.73 -17.26 -31.74
C ALA A 44 9.62 -17.99 -30.99
N LYS A 45 9.86 -18.35 -29.73
CA LYS A 45 8.78 -18.76 -28.85
C LYS A 45 7.82 -17.58 -28.84
N ASP A 46 6.59 -17.80 -29.27
CA ASP A 46 5.55 -16.79 -29.20
C ASP A 46 5.44 -16.38 -27.73
N ASP A 47 6.07 -15.26 -27.39
CA ASP A 47 5.96 -14.70 -26.06
C ASP A 47 4.47 -14.44 -25.84
N PRO A 48 3.86 -15.02 -24.79
CA PRO A 48 2.43 -14.89 -24.58
C PRO A 48 2.08 -13.40 -24.55
N ALA A 49 1.07 -13.04 -25.35
CA ALA A 49 0.61 -11.65 -25.41
C ALA A 49 0.36 -11.14 -23.98
N PRO A 50 0.78 -9.90 -23.66
CA PRO A 50 0.68 -9.42 -22.30
C PRO A 50 -0.77 -9.49 -21.81
N VAL A 51 -1.01 -10.25 -20.74
CA VAL A 51 -2.36 -10.39 -20.19
C VAL A 51 -2.68 -9.12 -19.40
N GLU A 52 -3.77 -8.49 -19.80
CA GLU A 52 -4.35 -7.35 -19.11
C GLU A 52 -4.78 -7.77 -17.69
N ARG A 53 -4.24 -7.12 -16.64
CA ARG A 53 -4.46 -7.51 -15.24
C ARG A 53 -5.62 -6.73 -14.63
N ILE A 54 -6.70 -7.43 -14.28
CA ILE A 54 -7.84 -6.84 -13.58
C ILE A 54 -7.59 -6.85 -12.08
N ILE A 55 -7.83 -5.74 -11.37
CA ILE A 55 -7.77 -5.66 -9.91
C ILE A 55 -9.04 -5.07 -9.31
N ARG A 56 -9.32 -5.41 -8.05
CA ARG A 56 -10.48 -4.99 -7.27
C ARG A 56 -10.03 -4.19 -6.05
N ILE A 57 -10.43 -2.91 -5.99
CA ILE A 57 -10.12 -2.00 -4.89
C ILE A 57 -11.37 -1.82 -4.03
N GLY A 58 -11.25 -2.17 -2.76
CA GLY A 58 -12.35 -2.12 -1.78
C GLY A 58 -12.19 -1.00 -0.74
N THR A 59 -13.32 -0.53 -0.21
CA THR A 59 -13.37 0.33 0.98
C THR A 59 -14.53 -0.06 1.88
N TYR A 60 -14.31 0.00 3.20
CA TYR A 60 -15.33 -0.31 4.18
C TYR A 60 -15.13 0.43 5.52
N ASN A 61 -16.02 1.39 5.83
CA ASN A 61 -16.13 1.94 7.17
C ASN A 61 -16.93 0.95 8.05
N VAL A 62 -16.30 0.38 9.08
CA VAL A 62 -16.97 -0.63 9.92
C VAL A 62 -17.69 -0.05 11.13
N ARG A 63 -17.64 1.28 11.31
CA ARG A 63 -18.11 2.00 12.49
C ARG A 63 -17.37 1.60 13.78
N ALA A 64 -16.92 2.61 14.52
CA ALA A 64 -16.08 2.44 15.70
C ALA A 64 -16.76 1.62 16.79
N GLY A 65 -18.06 1.81 16.96
CA GLY A 65 -18.89 1.20 17.99
C GLY A 65 -19.33 -0.25 17.73
N VAL A 66 -19.00 -0.83 16.57
CA VAL A 66 -19.31 -2.23 16.27
C VAL A 66 -18.50 -3.16 17.18
N SER A 67 -19.14 -4.21 17.70
CA SER A 67 -18.52 -5.20 18.59
C SER A 67 -17.35 -5.93 17.90
N ILE A 68 -16.43 -6.51 18.67
CA ILE A 68 -15.32 -7.29 18.09
C ILE A 68 -15.84 -8.50 17.26
N PRO A 69 -16.78 -9.34 17.75
CA PRO A 69 -17.30 -10.44 16.96
C PRO A 69 -18.00 -10.00 15.67
N ASP A 70 -18.80 -8.92 15.72
CA ASP A 70 -19.47 -8.39 14.53
C ASP A 70 -18.45 -7.86 13.53
N PHE A 71 -17.41 -7.16 14.00
CA PHE A 71 -16.31 -6.71 13.15
C PHE A 71 -15.61 -7.89 12.47
N ASN A 72 -15.26 -8.93 13.22
CA ASN A 72 -14.59 -10.11 12.68
C ASN A 72 -15.43 -10.72 11.55
N ALA A 73 -16.71 -11.01 11.83
CA ALA A 73 -17.65 -11.55 10.85
C ALA A 73 -17.81 -10.65 9.62
N ALA A 74 -17.87 -9.32 9.81
CA ALA A 74 -17.99 -8.36 8.71
C ALA A 74 -16.75 -8.35 7.82
N SER A 75 -15.57 -8.34 8.44
CA SER A 75 -14.29 -8.29 7.72
C SER A 75 -14.04 -9.58 6.93
N ASP A 76 -14.40 -10.73 7.51
CA ASP A 76 -14.28 -12.03 6.85
C ASP A 76 -15.30 -12.16 5.72
N ALA A 77 -16.56 -11.75 5.94
CA ALA A 77 -17.57 -11.72 4.89
C ALA A 77 -17.17 -10.76 3.75
N PHE A 78 -16.59 -9.60 4.06
CA PHE A 78 -16.09 -8.68 3.03
C PHE A 78 -14.96 -9.31 2.21
N LYS A 79 -13.96 -9.94 2.85
CA LYS A 79 -12.89 -10.66 2.14
C LYS A 79 -13.44 -11.80 1.27
N ALA A 80 -14.41 -12.57 1.77
CA ALA A 80 -14.93 -13.76 1.11
C ALA A 80 -15.97 -13.48 0.01
N VAL A 81 -16.85 -12.50 0.22
CA VAL A 81 -17.97 -12.21 -0.70
C VAL A 81 -17.59 -11.11 -1.68
N ALA A 82 -17.00 -10.02 -1.20
CA ALA A 82 -16.65 -8.90 -2.06
C ALA A 82 -15.33 -9.10 -2.79
N LEU A 83 -14.51 -10.06 -2.34
CA LEU A 83 -13.25 -10.49 -2.93
C LEU A 83 -12.40 -9.31 -3.44
N PRO A 84 -12.13 -8.26 -2.63
CA PRO A 84 -11.17 -7.25 -3.04
C PRO A 84 -9.78 -7.89 -3.21
N ASP A 85 -8.91 -7.20 -3.92
CA ASP A 85 -7.48 -7.53 -4.01
C ASP A 85 -6.67 -6.65 -3.05
N ILE A 86 -7.11 -5.39 -2.92
CA ILE A 86 -6.62 -4.40 -1.95
C ILE A 86 -7.83 -3.72 -1.34
N ALA A 87 -7.83 -3.47 -0.03
CA ALA A 87 -8.92 -2.76 0.63
C ALA A 87 -8.48 -1.85 1.78
N GLY A 88 -9.24 -0.77 1.98
CA GLY A 88 -9.15 0.10 3.15
C GLY A 88 -10.29 -0.14 4.12
N PHE A 89 -9.97 -0.19 5.41
CA PHE A 89 -10.97 -0.10 6.47
C PHE A 89 -10.89 1.24 7.17
N GLN A 90 -12.01 1.73 7.67
CA GLN A 90 -12.07 2.93 8.53
C GLN A 90 -12.69 2.59 9.88
N GLU A 91 -12.34 3.38 10.90
CA GLU A 91 -12.83 3.25 12.28
C GLU A 91 -12.38 1.96 13.01
N ILE A 92 -11.18 1.47 12.71
CA ILE A 92 -10.57 0.25 13.30
C ILE A 92 -9.72 0.62 14.54
N GLY A 93 -10.24 1.48 15.41
CA GLY A 93 -9.51 2.06 16.55
C GLY A 93 -8.91 1.06 17.54
N GLN A 94 -9.51 -0.13 17.64
CA GLN A 94 -9.29 -1.07 18.73
C GLN A 94 -8.23 -2.12 18.37
N ILE A 95 -7.30 -2.40 19.31
CA ILE A 95 -6.26 -3.42 19.14
C ILE A 95 -6.83 -4.77 18.65
N PRO A 96 -7.89 -5.35 19.25
CA PRO A 96 -8.38 -6.66 18.83
C PRO A 96 -8.88 -6.70 17.38
N LYS A 97 -9.47 -5.61 16.86
CA LYS A 97 -9.87 -5.53 15.46
C LYS A 97 -8.66 -5.59 14.52
N ARG A 98 -7.56 -4.92 14.87
CA ARG A 98 -6.31 -4.96 14.10
C ARG A 98 -5.64 -6.34 14.18
N THR A 99 -5.63 -6.96 15.37
CA THR A 99 -5.13 -8.32 15.56
C THR A 99 -5.89 -9.32 14.71
N HIS A 100 -7.23 -9.19 14.60
CA HIS A 100 -8.03 -10.03 13.72
C HIS A 100 -7.67 -9.86 12.24
N LEU A 101 -7.51 -8.62 11.75
CA LEU A 101 -7.05 -8.42 10.36
C LEU A 101 -5.69 -9.08 10.10
N ALA A 102 -4.77 -8.98 11.06
CA ALA A 102 -3.41 -9.52 10.94
C ALA A 102 -3.31 -11.04 11.17
N SER A 103 -4.35 -11.70 11.69
CA SER A 103 -4.34 -13.14 11.96
C SER A 103 -4.46 -13.97 10.67
N ASP A 104 -5.10 -13.41 9.64
CA ASP A 104 -5.21 -14.02 8.32
C ASP A 104 -3.93 -13.79 7.51
N ARG A 105 -3.05 -14.79 7.51
CA ARG A 105 -1.74 -14.73 6.84
C ARG A 105 -1.82 -14.67 5.32
N SER A 106 -2.97 -14.96 4.71
CA SER A 106 -3.15 -14.77 3.26
C SER A 106 -3.22 -13.29 2.86
N TRP A 107 -3.41 -12.41 3.85
CA TRP A 107 -3.46 -10.97 3.68
C TRP A 107 -2.25 -10.27 4.31
N GLY A 108 -1.76 -9.26 3.62
CA GLY A 108 -0.90 -8.24 4.19
C GLY A 108 -1.76 -7.18 4.86
N VAL A 109 -1.26 -6.60 5.95
CA VAL A 109 -1.94 -5.54 6.70
C VAL A 109 -0.91 -4.48 7.05
N PHE A 110 -1.25 -3.23 6.80
CA PHE A 110 -0.50 -2.10 7.32
C PHE A 110 -1.45 -1.12 8.00
N ALA A 111 -1.16 -0.85 9.26
CA ALA A 111 -1.84 0.12 10.09
C ALA A 111 -0.76 0.92 10.81
N ALA A 112 -0.79 2.24 10.70
CA ALA A 112 0.21 3.03 11.39
C ALA A 112 -0.19 3.29 12.84
N GLU A 113 0.72 3.04 13.77
CA GLU A 113 0.41 2.95 15.21
C GLU A 113 -0.14 4.26 15.81
N GLU A 114 0.39 5.40 15.38
CA GLU A 114 0.10 6.72 15.98
C GLU A 114 -1.04 7.50 15.31
N MET A 115 -1.76 6.88 14.37
CA MET A 115 -2.74 7.57 13.52
C MET A 115 -4.18 7.12 13.75
N GLU A 116 -5.13 7.87 13.19
CA GLU A 116 -6.50 7.38 13.01
C GLU A 116 -6.45 6.03 12.28
N GLN A 117 -7.04 5.02 12.90
CA GLN A 117 -6.83 3.61 12.60
C GLN A 117 -7.59 3.18 11.34
N ASN A 118 -7.03 3.55 10.19
CA ASN A 118 -7.58 3.27 8.87
C ASN A 118 -6.65 2.29 8.12
N PRO A 119 -6.58 1.00 8.49
CA PRO A 119 -5.61 0.07 7.91
C PRO A 119 -5.88 -0.18 6.43
N VAL A 120 -4.82 -0.55 5.72
CA VAL A 120 -4.89 -1.11 4.36
C VAL A 120 -4.56 -2.59 4.44
N ILE A 121 -5.34 -3.42 3.75
CA ILE A 121 -5.06 -4.84 3.55
C ILE A 121 -4.88 -5.16 2.07
N TRP A 122 -4.10 -6.19 1.74
CA TRP A 122 -3.91 -6.67 0.36
C TRP A 122 -3.68 -8.18 0.32
N ARG A 123 -3.98 -8.84 -0.80
CA ARG A 123 -3.66 -10.26 -1.02
C ARG A 123 -2.16 -10.44 -1.19
N ARG A 124 -1.49 -11.20 -0.31
CA ARG A 124 -0.03 -11.41 -0.39
C ARG A 124 0.39 -12.20 -1.63
N ALA A 125 -0.48 -13.09 -2.08
CA ALA A 125 -0.26 -13.88 -3.29
C ALA A 125 -0.15 -13.00 -4.56
N ASP A 126 -0.79 -11.83 -4.55
CA ASP A 126 -0.86 -10.94 -5.71
C ASP A 126 0.07 -9.74 -5.60
N PHE A 127 0.40 -9.29 -4.37
CA PHE A 127 1.16 -8.06 -4.17
C PHE A 127 2.27 -8.18 -3.13
N ASP A 128 3.39 -7.56 -3.45
CA ASP A 128 4.51 -7.33 -2.54
C ASP A 128 4.46 -5.96 -1.91
N LEU A 129 4.71 -5.89 -0.60
CA LEU A 129 4.85 -4.62 0.10
C LEU A 129 6.21 -4.00 -0.20
N VAL A 130 6.20 -2.78 -0.73
CA VAL A 130 7.41 -1.95 -0.87
C VAL A 130 7.59 -1.05 0.35
N ARG A 131 6.50 -0.42 0.79
CA ARG A 131 6.54 0.55 1.89
C ARG A 131 5.16 0.75 2.50
N GLY A 132 5.09 0.85 3.83
CA GLY A 132 3.95 1.41 4.56
C GLY A 132 4.34 2.71 5.24
N SER A 133 3.46 3.71 5.26
CA SER A 133 3.67 4.98 5.97
C SER A 133 2.37 5.72 6.28
N GLY A 134 2.46 6.77 7.08
CA GLY A 134 1.41 7.75 7.26
C GLY A 134 1.60 8.99 6.42
N PHE A 135 0.51 9.62 6.01
CA PHE A 135 0.55 10.94 5.38
C PHE A 135 -0.38 11.92 6.11
N LYS A 136 0.19 13.00 6.66
CA LYS A 136 -0.59 14.01 7.38
C LYS A 136 -1.54 14.75 6.43
N LEU A 137 -2.83 14.65 6.67
CA LEU A 137 -3.86 15.33 5.88
C LEU A 137 -4.05 16.77 6.34
N ALA A 138 -4.16 16.97 7.66
CA ALA A 138 -4.33 18.27 8.28
C ALA A 138 -3.81 18.26 9.72
N ASP A 139 -3.34 19.41 10.19
CA ASP A 139 -3.08 19.64 11.61
C ASP A 139 -4.38 19.61 12.41
N GLY A 140 -4.23 19.34 13.71
CA GLY A 140 -5.33 19.44 14.66
C GLY A 140 -5.91 20.85 14.72
N MET A 141 -7.18 20.95 15.11
CA MET A 141 -7.89 22.21 15.16
C MET A 141 -8.91 22.20 16.30
N VAL A 142 -9.00 23.32 17.03
CA VAL A 142 -10.07 23.54 17.98
C VAL A 142 -11.34 23.91 17.20
N ILE A 143 -12.42 23.17 17.47
CA ILE A 143 -13.76 23.40 16.93
C ILE A 143 -14.63 23.84 18.10
N ASP A 144 -14.61 25.14 18.35
CA ASP A 144 -15.33 25.86 19.41
C ASP A 144 -16.43 26.77 18.82
N ASP A 145 -17.44 27.04 19.64
CA ASP A 145 -18.56 27.94 19.34
C ASP A 145 -19.40 27.56 18.11
N GLU A 146 -19.31 26.31 17.66
CA GLU A 146 -20.19 25.78 16.62
C GLU A 146 -21.38 25.06 17.25
N LYS A 147 -22.61 25.37 16.85
CA LYS A 147 -23.84 24.70 17.34
C LYS A 147 -24.00 24.61 18.87
N GLY A 148 -23.36 25.50 19.63
CA GLY A 148 -23.44 25.49 21.09
C GLY A 148 -22.86 24.23 21.76
N VAL A 149 -22.02 23.47 21.05
CA VAL A 149 -21.26 22.37 21.67
C VAL A 149 -19.99 22.90 22.35
N THR A 150 -19.61 22.23 23.43
CA THR A 150 -18.33 22.41 24.11
C THR A 150 -17.18 22.37 23.10
N PRO A 151 -16.17 23.26 23.23
CA PRO A 151 -14.97 23.22 22.41
C PRO A 151 -14.42 21.80 22.25
N GLU A 152 -14.33 21.35 21.00
CA GLU A 152 -13.79 20.05 20.66
C GLU A 152 -12.40 20.21 20.04
N VAL A 153 -11.37 19.62 20.65
CA VAL A 153 -10.02 19.60 20.07
C VAL A 153 -9.90 18.41 19.12
N ARG A 154 -9.91 18.67 17.81
CA ARG A 154 -9.62 17.66 16.80
C ARG A 154 -8.11 17.43 16.73
N LYS A 155 -7.69 16.18 16.83
CA LYS A 155 -6.29 15.77 16.65
C LYS A 155 -5.85 15.93 15.19
N PRO A 156 -4.53 15.97 14.90
CA PRO A 156 -4.07 15.87 13.53
C PRO A 156 -4.60 14.59 12.88
N SER A 157 -5.05 14.71 11.64
CA SER A 157 -5.62 13.60 10.87
C SER A 157 -4.63 13.12 9.81
N TYR A 158 -4.62 11.83 9.54
CA TYR A 158 -3.68 11.19 8.63
C TYR A 158 -4.37 10.18 7.72
N ALA A 159 -3.74 9.92 6.57
CA ALA A 159 -4.05 8.81 5.70
C ALA A 159 -3.02 7.69 5.91
N THR A 160 -3.46 6.44 5.75
CA THR A 160 -2.55 5.29 5.64
C THR A 160 -2.12 5.17 4.18
N VAL A 161 -0.81 5.09 3.92
CA VAL A 161 -0.25 4.95 2.59
C VAL A 161 0.52 3.65 2.50
N VAL A 162 0.19 2.82 1.51
CA VAL A 162 0.92 1.58 1.20
C VAL A 162 1.35 1.61 -0.25
N ARG A 163 2.63 1.26 -0.49
CA ARG A 163 3.19 1.04 -1.81
C ARG A 163 3.35 -0.44 -2.03
N LEU A 164 2.81 -0.92 -3.14
CA LEU A 164 2.76 -2.33 -3.52
C LEU A 164 3.41 -2.52 -4.88
N VAL A 165 3.91 -3.73 -5.16
CA VAL A 165 4.19 -4.20 -6.51
C VAL A 165 3.20 -5.31 -6.83
N ASP A 166 2.45 -5.19 -7.92
CA ASP A 166 1.66 -6.30 -8.45
C ASP A 166 2.61 -7.37 -9.03
N ARG A 167 2.57 -8.58 -8.48
CA ARG A 167 3.50 -9.67 -8.81
C ARG A 167 3.33 -10.19 -10.25
N ALA A 168 2.15 -10.01 -10.84
CA ALA A 168 1.86 -10.47 -12.19
C ALA A 168 2.40 -9.50 -13.26
N THR A 169 2.44 -8.21 -12.97
CA THR A 169 2.76 -7.16 -13.95
C THR A 169 3.98 -6.31 -13.62
N GLY A 170 4.49 -6.41 -12.39
CA GLY A 170 5.60 -5.59 -11.89
C GLY A 170 5.23 -4.13 -11.62
N GLN A 171 3.95 -3.76 -11.83
CA GLN A 171 3.50 -2.38 -11.68
C GLN A 171 3.55 -1.95 -10.21
N LYS A 172 4.06 -0.74 -9.98
CA LYS A 172 4.09 -0.09 -8.67
C LYS A 172 2.78 0.63 -8.43
N LEU A 173 2.08 0.21 -7.38
CA LEU A 173 0.81 0.79 -6.98
C LEU A 173 0.99 1.52 -5.65
N SER A 174 0.51 2.76 -5.55
CA SER A 174 0.28 3.38 -4.24
C SER A 174 -1.20 3.36 -3.92
N VAL A 175 -1.53 2.97 -2.69
CA VAL A 175 -2.88 3.01 -2.16
C VAL A 175 -2.94 3.88 -0.90
N ILE A 176 -3.91 4.78 -0.87
CA ILE A 176 -4.07 5.79 0.16
C ILE A 176 -5.46 5.60 0.78
N ASN A 177 -5.52 5.24 2.06
CA ASN A 177 -6.77 5.09 2.79
C ASN A 177 -7.05 6.34 3.63
N VAL A 178 -8.21 6.96 3.46
CA VAL A 178 -8.63 8.16 4.17
C VAL A 178 -9.91 7.94 4.98
N HIS A 179 -10.06 8.74 6.03
CA HIS A 179 -11.34 8.94 6.70
C HIS A 179 -11.46 10.44 7.04
N LEU A 180 -12.30 11.16 6.30
CA LEU A 180 -12.42 12.61 6.44
C LEU A 180 -13.41 12.97 7.55
N VAL A 181 -13.29 14.16 8.14
CA VAL A 181 -14.10 14.55 9.31
C VAL A 181 -15.61 14.57 8.97
N PRO A 182 -16.46 13.86 9.74
CA PRO A 182 -17.88 13.76 9.44
C PRO A 182 -18.66 15.04 9.74
N GLY A 183 -19.78 15.24 9.04
CA GLY A 183 -20.75 16.29 9.34
C GLY A 183 -20.31 17.73 8.99
N ALA A 184 -19.16 17.90 8.34
CA ALA A 184 -18.69 19.17 7.78
C ALA A 184 -19.49 19.59 6.54
N VAL A 185 -19.99 18.61 5.78
CA VAL A 185 -20.70 18.80 4.52
C VAL A 185 -22.05 18.08 4.58
N LYS A 186 -23.12 18.75 4.18
CA LYS A 186 -24.46 18.19 4.02
C LYS A 186 -24.97 18.48 2.62
N ALA A 187 -25.36 17.43 1.90
CA ALA A 187 -25.89 17.53 0.53
C ALA A 187 -25.00 18.36 -0.43
N GLY A 188 -23.67 18.28 -0.29
CA GLY A 188 -22.72 19.03 -1.13
C GLY A 188 -22.48 20.48 -0.69
N HIS A 189 -23.01 20.91 0.45
CA HIS A 189 -22.82 22.25 1.02
C HIS A 189 -22.16 22.18 2.40
N PRO A 190 -21.41 23.21 2.82
CA PRO A 190 -21.00 23.35 4.22
C PRO A 190 -22.22 23.24 5.13
N THR A 191 -22.10 22.45 6.20
CA THR A 191 -23.18 22.34 7.19
C THR A 191 -23.40 23.71 7.86
N PRO A 192 -24.63 24.25 7.89
CA PRO A 192 -24.92 25.52 8.56
C PRO A 192 -24.47 25.51 10.03
N GLY A 193 -23.85 26.61 10.47
CA GLY A 193 -23.31 26.77 11.82
C GLY A 193 -22.04 25.96 12.11
N ARG A 194 -21.37 25.38 11.10
CA ARG A 194 -20.12 24.61 11.25
C ARG A 194 -18.94 25.08 10.35
N PRO A 195 -18.60 26.38 10.32
CA PRO A 195 -17.57 26.92 9.42
C PRO A 195 -16.13 26.43 9.71
N LYS A 196 -15.73 26.30 10.98
CA LYS A 196 -14.44 25.76 11.42
C LYS A 196 -14.32 24.27 11.09
N LEU A 197 -15.39 23.49 11.28
CA LEU A 197 -15.37 22.08 10.88
C LEU A 197 -15.26 21.93 9.35
N PHE A 198 -15.98 22.76 8.59
CA PHE A 198 -15.82 22.81 7.14
C PHE A 198 -14.40 23.23 6.74
N LYS A 199 -13.80 24.21 7.43
CA LYS A 199 -12.40 24.60 7.21
C LYS A 199 -11.44 23.43 7.44
N LEU A 200 -11.59 22.66 8.53
CA LEU A 200 -10.80 21.44 8.77
C LEU A 200 -10.98 20.43 7.62
N TYR A 201 -12.23 20.14 7.23
CA TYR A 201 -12.53 19.23 6.13
C TYR A 201 -11.83 19.63 4.83
N THR A 202 -11.89 20.91 4.45
CA THR A 202 -11.21 21.39 3.23
C THR A 202 -9.68 21.27 3.30
N LYS A 203 -9.08 21.44 4.49
CA LYS A 203 -7.65 21.17 4.70
C LYS A 203 -7.33 19.69 4.50
N GLN A 204 -8.17 18.78 5.00
CA GLN A 204 -7.99 17.34 4.82
C GLN A 204 -8.11 16.93 3.34
N VAL A 205 -9.09 17.45 2.60
CA VAL A 205 -9.21 17.23 1.15
C VAL A 205 -7.97 17.71 0.41
N ALA A 206 -7.47 18.91 0.72
CA ALA A 206 -6.23 19.41 0.14
C ALA A 206 -5.02 18.53 0.51
N GLY A 207 -4.98 18.01 1.74
CA GLY A 207 -3.99 17.04 2.19
C GLY A 207 -4.03 15.73 1.39
N ALA A 208 -5.23 15.21 1.13
CA ALA A 208 -5.43 14.01 0.34
C ALA A 208 -4.94 14.19 -1.11
N VAL A 209 -5.21 15.36 -1.71
CA VAL A 209 -4.67 15.72 -3.03
C VAL A 209 -3.13 15.79 -3.02
N ARG A 210 -2.52 16.36 -1.96
CA ARG A 210 -1.05 16.37 -1.82
C ARG A 210 -0.48 14.96 -1.69
N ALA A 211 -1.14 14.08 -0.94
CA ALA A 211 -0.74 12.67 -0.82
C ALA A 211 -0.74 11.98 -2.18
N VAL A 212 -1.82 12.13 -2.97
CA VAL A 212 -1.91 11.58 -4.32
C VAL A 212 -0.78 12.10 -5.21
N LYS A 213 -0.51 13.41 -5.20
CA LYS A 213 0.59 13.98 -6.00
C LYS A 213 1.96 13.44 -5.61
N ALA A 214 2.23 13.31 -4.31
CA ALA A 214 3.49 12.76 -3.81
C ALA A 214 3.68 11.29 -4.22
N GLU A 215 2.62 10.49 -4.13
CA GLU A 215 2.66 9.08 -4.50
C GLU A 215 2.70 8.87 -6.02
N SER A 216 2.10 9.77 -6.81
CA SER A 216 2.13 9.70 -8.28
C SER A 216 3.53 9.92 -8.87
N ALA A 217 4.47 10.47 -8.09
CA ALA A 217 5.85 10.67 -8.51
C ALA A 217 6.71 9.39 -8.45
N VAL A 218 6.23 8.34 -7.78
CA VAL A 218 7.01 7.13 -7.47
C VAL A 218 6.28 5.81 -7.76
N SER A 219 5.04 5.90 -8.23
CA SER A 219 4.19 4.76 -8.54
C SER A 219 3.53 4.94 -9.91
N ASP A 220 3.36 3.83 -10.62
CA ASP A 220 2.74 3.81 -11.94
C ASP A 220 1.25 4.12 -11.85
N ARG A 221 0.62 3.73 -10.73
CA ARG A 221 -0.78 4.07 -10.44
C ARG A 221 -1.00 4.37 -8.97
N VAL A 222 -1.86 5.34 -8.71
CA VAL A 222 -2.31 5.66 -7.35
C VAL A 222 -3.82 5.49 -7.24
N PHE A 223 -4.24 4.82 -6.18
CA PHE A 223 -5.62 4.76 -5.73
C PHE A 223 -5.72 5.49 -4.40
N ILE A 224 -6.71 6.36 -4.27
CA ILE A 224 -7.11 6.90 -2.97
C ILE A 224 -8.54 6.49 -2.70
N PHE A 225 -8.79 5.92 -1.54
CA PHE A 225 -10.09 5.40 -1.17
C PHE A 225 -10.38 5.61 0.30
N GLY A 226 -11.63 5.40 0.68
CA GLY A 226 -12.07 5.52 2.05
C GLY A 226 -13.39 6.23 2.17
N ASP A 227 -13.71 6.60 3.41
CA ASP A 227 -14.89 7.40 3.73
C ASP A 227 -14.55 8.89 3.62
N PHE A 228 -15.10 9.52 2.57
CA PHE A 228 -14.91 10.95 2.33
C PHE A 228 -15.91 11.82 3.09
N ASN A 229 -16.89 11.24 3.79
CA ASN A 229 -17.91 11.96 4.55
C ASN A 229 -18.66 13.04 3.75
N VAL A 230 -18.73 12.87 2.43
CA VAL A 230 -19.51 13.67 1.50
C VAL A 230 -20.09 12.78 0.40
N GLY A 231 -21.40 12.88 0.18
CA GLY A 231 -22.08 12.06 -0.83
C GLY A 231 -21.67 12.47 -2.23
N TYR A 232 -21.10 11.54 -3.00
CA TYR A 232 -20.60 11.78 -4.35
C TYR A 232 -21.64 12.41 -5.28
N LYS A 233 -22.91 11.96 -5.21
CA LYS A 233 -23.99 12.53 -6.04
C LYS A 233 -24.19 14.02 -5.81
N ALA A 234 -24.17 14.43 -4.54
CA ALA A 234 -24.36 15.80 -4.17
C ALA A 234 -23.11 16.63 -4.48
N ASP A 235 -21.92 16.10 -4.22
CA ASP A 235 -20.66 16.75 -4.58
C ASP A 235 -20.53 16.96 -6.11
N LEU A 236 -20.88 15.94 -6.91
CA LEU A 236 -20.92 16.01 -8.37
C LEU A 236 -21.91 17.06 -8.91
N ARG A 237 -23.03 17.27 -8.21
CA ARG A 237 -24.05 18.27 -8.57
C ARG A 237 -23.60 19.68 -8.20
N GLU A 238 -23.15 19.88 -6.96
CA GLU A 238 -22.79 21.20 -6.43
C GLU A 238 -21.41 21.68 -6.93
N ARG A 239 -20.50 20.74 -7.22
CA ARG A 239 -19.17 20.97 -7.80
C ARG A 239 -18.37 22.08 -7.12
N ARG A 240 -18.40 22.13 -5.79
CA ARG A 240 -17.68 23.15 -5.01
C ARG A 240 -16.18 22.96 -5.13
N LYS A 241 -15.45 24.07 -5.30
CA LYS A 241 -13.99 24.04 -5.48
C LYS A 241 -13.24 23.34 -4.35
N ALA A 242 -13.76 23.37 -3.13
CA ALA A 242 -13.09 22.81 -1.96
C ALA A 242 -13.50 21.36 -1.61
N LEU A 243 -14.38 20.74 -2.40
CA LEU A 243 -14.85 19.38 -2.19
C LEU A 243 -14.12 18.36 -3.10
N PRO A 244 -14.11 17.07 -2.71
CA PRO A 244 -13.37 16.01 -3.40
C PRO A 244 -13.57 15.97 -4.92
N TYR A 245 -14.81 16.02 -5.42
CA TYR A 245 -15.09 15.89 -6.85
C TYR A 245 -14.26 16.87 -7.69
N ARG A 246 -14.31 18.17 -7.37
CA ARG A 246 -13.54 19.19 -8.10
C ARG A 246 -12.04 19.03 -7.89
N GLN A 247 -11.62 18.77 -6.66
CA GLN A 247 -10.21 18.69 -6.29
C GLN A 247 -9.49 17.52 -6.98
N PHE A 248 -10.09 16.33 -6.99
CA PHE A 248 -9.55 15.18 -7.70
C PHE A 248 -9.68 15.32 -9.21
N LYS A 249 -10.81 15.84 -9.72
CA LYS A 249 -10.98 16.07 -11.16
C LYS A 249 -9.92 17.02 -11.72
N ALA A 250 -9.51 18.04 -10.95
CA ALA A 250 -8.48 19.00 -11.33
C ALA A 250 -7.08 18.37 -11.50
N ILE A 251 -6.84 17.18 -10.94
CA ILE A 251 -5.59 16.42 -11.12
C ILE A 251 -5.79 15.17 -12.00
N GLY A 252 -6.89 15.10 -12.75
CA GLY A 252 -7.18 13.98 -13.67
C GLY A 252 -7.81 12.75 -13.01
N TYR A 253 -8.12 12.81 -11.71
CA TYR A 253 -8.68 11.67 -10.98
C TYR A 253 -10.20 11.65 -11.10
N THR A 254 -10.75 10.45 -11.19
CA THR A 254 -12.19 10.21 -11.32
C THR A 254 -12.63 9.26 -10.22
N SER A 255 -13.78 9.55 -9.60
CA SER A 255 -14.39 8.65 -8.62
C SER A 255 -14.92 7.41 -9.31
N MET A 256 -14.85 6.25 -8.65
CA MET A 256 -15.46 5.00 -9.11
C MET A 256 -16.95 5.15 -9.41
N TRP A 257 -17.63 6.06 -8.71
CA TRP A 257 -19.05 6.31 -8.91
C TRP A 257 -19.36 7.06 -10.21
N GLN A 258 -18.37 7.64 -10.89
CA GLN A 258 -18.55 8.28 -12.19
C GLN A 258 -18.99 7.23 -13.22
N GLY A 259 -20.20 7.38 -13.77
CA GLY A 259 -20.75 6.42 -14.73
C GLY A 259 -21.34 5.15 -14.09
N SER A 260 -21.29 5.04 -12.76
CA SER A 260 -21.84 3.91 -12.02
C SER A 260 -23.38 3.90 -12.05
N PRO A 261 -24.04 2.72 -12.12
CA PRO A 261 -25.50 2.61 -12.05
C PRO A 261 -26.06 3.08 -10.69
N TYR A 262 -25.24 3.15 -9.63
CA TYR A 262 -25.71 3.62 -8.33
C TYR A 262 -26.04 5.11 -8.30
N LEU A 263 -25.62 5.91 -9.29
CA LEU A 263 -25.97 7.33 -9.38
C LEU A 263 -27.49 7.57 -9.41
N THR A 264 -28.25 6.67 -10.04
CA THR A 264 -29.71 6.80 -10.17
C THR A 264 -30.50 6.09 -9.06
N LYS A 265 -29.83 5.29 -8.20
CA LYS A 265 -30.48 4.52 -7.13
C LYS A 265 -30.76 5.38 -5.89
N LYS A 266 -31.73 4.97 -5.06
CA LYS A 266 -32.05 5.64 -3.77
C LYS A 266 -31.36 5.00 -2.55
N TYR A 267 -30.22 4.36 -2.78
CA TYR A 267 -29.38 3.81 -1.72
C TYR A 267 -27.91 4.02 -2.08
N GLY A 268 -27.05 4.02 -1.07
CA GLY A 268 -25.61 4.20 -1.21
C GLY A 268 -24.84 3.31 -0.25
N THR A 269 -23.60 3.68 0.04
CA THR A 269 -22.75 2.98 0.99
C THR A 269 -23.12 3.33 2.42
N HIS A 270 -23.68 4.51 2.68
CA HIS A 270 -24.27 4.87 3.96
C HIS A 270 -25.64 5.53 3.71
N GLN A 271 -26.72 4.86 4.13
CA GLN A 271 -28.10 5.25 3.80
C GLN A 271 -28.30 5.41 2.26
N ASP A 272 -28.60 6.61 1.78
CA ASP A 272 -28.72 6.95 0.35
C ASP A 272 -27.48 7.64 -0.23
N ALA A 273 -26.45 7.85 0.58
CA ALA A 273 -25.24 8.57 0.22
C ALA A 273 -24.12 7.63 -0.25
N LEU A 274 -23.45 8.01 -1.35
CA LEU A 274 -22.24 7.38 -1.86
C LEU A 274 -21.02 8.10 -1.28
N ILE A 275 -20.71 7.85 0.00
CA ILE A 275 -19.67 8.59 0.75
C ILE A 275 -18.34 7.84 0.80
N ASP A 276 -18.39 6.51 0.68
CA ASP A 276 -17.22 5.65 0.52
C ASP A 276 -16.85 5.59 -0.97
N GLN A 277 -15.64 6.01 -1.31
CA GLN A 277 -15.26 6.25 -2.70
C GLN A 277 -13.87 5.69 -2.97
N VAL A 278 -13.58 5.39 -4.24
CA VAL A 278 -12.23 5.15 -4.76
C VAL A 278 -12.01 6.17 -5.87
N TYR A 279 -10.89 6.89 -5.84
CA TYR A 279 -10.44 7.77 -6.92
C TYR A 279 -9.13 7.25 -7.48
N THR A 280 -9.02 7.25 -8.81
CA THR A 280 -7.78 6.98 -9.53
C THR A 280 -7.79 7.70 -10.89
N VAL A 281 -6.69 7.60 -11.64
CA VAL A 281 -6.68 7.94 -13.06
C VAL A 281 -7.43 6.82 -13.82
N GLY A 282 -8.35 7.23 -14.70
CA GLY A 282 -9.26 6.32 -15.40
C GLY A 282 -10.56 6.04 -14.62
N GLY A 283 -11.57 5.53 -15.32
CA GLY A 283 -12.83 5.10 -14.72
C GLY A 283 -12.75 3.67 -14.19
N ALA A 284 -13.63 3.33 -13.25
CA ALA A 284 -13.84 1.94 -12.85
C ALA A 284 -14.59 1.20 -13.96
N ALA A 285 -14.17 -0.03 -14.28
CA ALA A 285 -14.87 -0.90 -15.22
C ALA A 285 -16.20 -1.41 -14.63
N ASN A 286 -16.21 -1.67 -13.32
CA ASN A 286 -17.39 -2.05 -12.56
C ASN A 286 -17.34 -1.46 -11.15
N THR A 287 -18.50 -1.28 -10.54
CA THR A 287 -18.65 -0.90 -9.14
C THR A 287 -19.77 -1.70 -8.50
N GLU A 288 -19.59 -2.08 -7.24
CA GLU A 288 -20.59 -2.85 -6.50
C GLU A 288 -20.64 -2.42 -5.02
N ILE A 289 -21.86 -2.43 -4.46
CA ILE A 289 -22.14 -2.24 -3.03
C ILE A 289 -22.64 -3.56 -2.45
N PHE A 290 -21.93 -4.09 -1.47
CA PHE A 290 -22.17 -5.42 -0.89
C PHE A 290 -23.12 -5.35 0.31
N ARG A 291 -24.42 -5.15 0.04
CA ARG A 291 -25.47 -5.01 1.07
C ARG A 291 -25.76 -6.28 1.88
N THR A 292 -25.13 -7.40 1.54
CA THR A 292 -25.18 -8.65 2.29
C THR A 292 -24.27 -8.63 3.53
N VAL A 293 -23.26 -7.74 3.55
CA VAL A 293 -22.42 -7.46 4.73
C VAL A 293 -23.10 -6.32 5.52
N LYS A 294 -23.67 -6.62 6.70
CA LYS A 294 -24.64 -5.75 7.41
C LYS A 294 -24.25 -5.36 8.84
N GLN A 295 -23.01 -5.64 9.23
CA GLN A 295 -22.54 -5.44 10.60
C GLN A 295 -22.14 -4.00 10.91
N SER A 296 -22.18 -3.11 9.92
CA SER A 296 -21.92 -1.67 10.02
C SER A 296 -23.13 -0.88 9.50
N ASP A 297 -23.22 0.39 9.85
CA ASP A 297 -24.14 1.34 9.20
C ASP A 297 -23.69 1.73 7.78
N HIS A 298 -22.44 1.39 7.42
CA HIS A 298 -21.98 1.41 6.05
C HIS A 298 -22.04 0.01 5.40
N PHE A 299 -22.19 -0.01 4.09
CA PHE A 299 -22.01 -1.18 3.25
C PHE A 299 -20.66 -1.10 2.54
N PRO A 300 -19.89 -2.20 2.48
CA PRO A 300 -18.65 -2.24 1.74
C PRO A 300 -18.89 -1.95 0.26
N ALA A 301 -17.94 -1.28 -0.37
CA ALA A 301 -17.95 -1.02 -1.80
C ALA A 301 -16.65 -1.48 -2.45
N VAL A 302 -16.76 -2.04 -3.66
CA VAL A 302 -15.60 -2.44 -4.48
C VAL A 302 -15.73 -1.86 -5.86
N ALA A 303 -14.60 -1.41 -6.41
CA ALA A 303 -14.47 -1.02 -7.80
C ALA A 303 -13.42 -1.87 -8.51
N THR A 304 -13.74 -2.27 -9.73
CA THR A 304 -12.87 -3.06 -10.60
C THR A 304 -12.14 -2.13 -11.55
N TYR A 305 -10.83 -2.31 -11.66
CA TYR A 305 -9.96 -1.55 -12.54
C TYR A 305 -9.11 -2.50 -13.34
N THR A 306 -8.71 -2.02 -14.51
CA THR A 306 -7.69 -2.69 -15.28
C THR A 306 -6.35 -2.02 -15.07
N LEU A 307 -5.36 -2.78 -14.62
CA LEU A 307 -3.95 -2.41 -14.71
C LEU A 307 -3.51 -2.50 -16.18
N GLY A 308 -2.70 -1.54 -16.60
CA GLY A 308 -2.21 -1.52 -17.97
C GLY A 308 -1.32 -2.72 -18.29
N THR A 309 -0.82 -2.76 -19.51
CA THR A 309 0.19 -3.73 -19.92
C THR A 309 1.42 -3.65 -19.00
N PRO A 310 2.00 -4.78 -18.57
CA PRO A 310 3.31 -4.81 -17.93
C PRO A 310 4.35 -4.01 -18.75
N PRO A 311 5.36 -3.39 -18.10
CA PRO A 311 6.50 -2.82 -18.82
C PRO A 311 7.15 -3.87 -19.74
N VAL A 312 7.61 -3.46 -20.92
CA VAL A 312 8.32 -4.35 -21.85
C VAL A 312 9.54 -4.96 -21.14
N GLY A 313 9.69 -6.29 -21.24
CA GLY A 313 10.77 -7.02 -20.59
C GLY A 313 10.53 -7.31 -19.10
N TYR A 314 9.36 -6.99 -18.54
CA TYR A 314 8.97 -7.52 -17.25
C TYR A 314 8.69 -9.01 -17.39
N THR A 315 9.60 -9.82 -16.83
CA THR A 315 9.34 -11.23 -16.56
C THR A 315 8.73 -11.30 -15.16
N PRO A 316 7.47 -11.75 -15.01
CA PRO A 316 6.93 -12.05 -13.70
C PRO A 316 7.92 -12.94 -12.97
N THR A 317 8.15 -12.68 -11.70
CA THR A 317 9.03 -13.53 -10.91
C THR A 317 8.38 -14.92 -10.81
N VAL A 318 8.73 -15.82 -11.73
CA VAL A 318 8.30 -17.22 -11.71
C VAL A 318 9.07 -17.87 -10.57
N GLY A 319 8.44 -17.94 -9.38
CA GLY A 319 9.04 -18.57 -8.20
C GLY A 319 10.45 -18.08 -7.91
N SER A 320 10.61 -16.88 -7.35
CA SER A 320 11.91 -16.43 -6.84
C SER A 320 11.71 -15.38 -5.75
N VAL A 321 12.32 -15.60 -4.59
CA VAL A 321 12.34 -14.67 -3.46
C VAL A 321 13.47 -13.67 -3.71
N ALA A 322 13.13 -12.40 -3.93
CA ALA A 322 14.11 -11.32 -4.03
C ALA A 322 14.21 -10.60 -2.68
N PHE A 323 15.42 -10.56 -2.12
CA PHE A 323 15.74 -9.71 -0.98
C PHE A 323 15.75 -8.24 -1.44
N LYS A 324 15.10 -7.36 -0.68
CA LYS A 324 15.17 -5.92 -0.95
C LYS A 324 15.33 -5.13 0.34
N ASP A 325 16.35 -4.28 0.33
CA ASP A 325 16.66 -3.29 1.35
C ASP A 325 15.45 -2.44 1.74
N LEU A 326 15.10 -2.52 3.03
CA LEU A 326 14.40 -1.46 3.72
C LEU A 326 15.33 -0.95 4.82
N ALA A 327 15.92 0.21 4.56
CA ALA A 327 16.63 1.00 5.54
C ALA A 327 15.80 1.11 6.83
N LEU A 328 16.34 0.53 7.91
CA LEU A 328 15.82 0.64 9.26
C LEU A 328 15.69 2.12 9.61
N THR A 329 14.45 2.60 9.78
CA THR A 329 14.19 3.77 10.61
C THR A 329 13.54 3.29 11.89
N HIS A 330 14.29 3.50 12.98
CA HIS A 330 14.02 3.14 14.37
C HIS A 330 12.57 3.33 14.83
N HIS A 331 12.02 2.29 15.48
CA HIS A 331 11.30 2.29 16.77
C HIS A 331 10.18 1.24 16.80
N GLN A 332 10.52 0.00 17.20
CA GLN A 332 9.57 -0.91 17.82
C GLN A 332 10.04 -1.11 19.27
N ARG A 333 9.36 -0.46 20.22
CA ARG A 333 9.66 -0.58 21.65
C ARG A 333 8.46 -1.16 22.37
N TRP A 334 8.22 -2.47 22.16
CA TRP A 334 7.24 -3.23 22.92
C TRP A 334 7.69 -4.69 23.11
N GLU A 335 8.80 -4.92 23.80
CA GLU A 335 8.98 -6.17 24.57
C GLU A 335 9.71 -5.87 25.88
N ASN A 336 9.08 -6.24 26.99
CA ASN A 336 9.63 -6.18 28.35
C ASN A 336 10.75 -7.22 28.53
N GLY A 337 11.85 -6.85 29.21
CA GLY A 337 12.73 -7.78 29.94
C GLY A 337 14.20 -7.83 29.49
N ASP A 338 15.11 -7.51 30.41
CA ASP A 338 16.57 -7.44 30.29
C ASP A 338 17.28 -8.72 29.78
N ARG A 339 17.43 -8.87 28.46
CA ARG A 339 18.49 -9.68 27.84
C ARG A 339 18.91 -9.07 26.50
N PRO A 340 20.22 -8.95 26.20
CA PRO A 340 20.64 -8.77 24.82
C PRO A 340 20.24 -10.04 24.04
N ARG A 341 19.36 -9.85 23.05
CA ARG A 341 19.00 -10.86 22.05
C ARG A 341 19.49 -10.34 20.71
N MET A 342 20.31 -11.12 20.01
CA MET A 342 20.46 -10.93 18.56
C MET A 342 19.25 -11.56 17.88
N TYR A 343 18.52 -10.77 17.11
CA TYR A 343 17.40 -11.23 16.32
C TYR A 343 17.88 -11.48 14.89
N PHE A 344 17.88 -12.73 14.47
CA PHE A 344 17.97 -13.07 13.06
C PHE A 344 16.57 -12.98 12.48
N THR A 345 16.39 -12.10 11.50
CA THR A 345 15.11 -12.01 10.81
C THR A 345 15.09 -13.09 9.74
N LEU A 346 14.30 -14.14 9.96
CA LEU A 346 13.85 -14.99 8.86
C LEU A 346 12.92 -14.12 8.00
N THR A 347 13.34 -13.80 6.77
CA THR A 347 12.61 -12.89 5.88
C THR A 347 11.36 -13.51 5.24
N GLN A 348 10.91 -14.66 5.74
CA GLN A 348 9.66 -15.29 5.36
C GLN A 348 8.77 -15.49 6.59
N SER A 349 7.49 -15.17 6.44
CA SER A 349 6.47 -15.86 7.22
C SER A 349 6.43 -17.30 6.70
N LEU A 350 7.11 -18.22 7.39
CA LEU A 350 6.79 -19.63 7.22
C LEU A 350 5.29 -19.81 7.52
N PRO A 351 4.52 -20.57 6.73
CA PRO A 351 3.37 -21.21 7.32
C PRO A 351 3.92 -22.09 8.47
N LEU A 352 3.35 -22.00 9.68
CA LEU A 352 3.41 -23.17 10.56
C LEU A 352 2.64 -24.25 9.77
N VAL A 353 3.24 -25.12 8.97
CA VAL A 353 4.39 -26.01 9.19
C VAL A 353 5.32 -26.03 7.96
N GLY A 354 6.65 -26.07 8.19
CA GLY A 354 7.67 -26.34 7.17
C GLY A 354 9.05 -25.86 7.61
N ASN A 355 10.04 -26.74 7.59
CA ASN A 355 11.41 -26.41 7.97
C ASN A 355 12.21 -25.85 6.78
N THR A 356 13.16 -24.95 7.06
CA THR A 356 14.20 -24.54 6.11
C THR A 356 15.49 -25.25 6.47
N ASN A 357 16.02 -26.06 5.56
CA ASN A 357 17.38 -26.58 5.65
C ASN A 357 18.36 -25.58 5.00
N VAL A 358 19.44 -25.28 5.70
CA VAL A 358 20.58 -24.52 5.17
C VAL A 358 21.65 -25.54 4.83
N GLN A 359 22.01 -25.65 3.55
CA GLN A 359 23.17 -26.46 3.15
C GLN A 359 24.43 -25.60 3.20
N VAL A 360 25.46 -26.12 3.85
CA VAL A 360 26.78 -25.50 3.95
C VAL A 360 27.64 -26.09 2.84
N VAL A 361 28.14 -25.25 1.93
CA VAL A 361 29.11 -25.70 0.94
C VAL A 361 30.49 -25.77 1.61
N PRO A 362 31.25 -26.88 1.50
CA PRO A 362 32.58 -26.98 2.08
C PRO A 362 33.49 -25.82 1.62
N GLY A 363 33.97 -25.02 2.56
CA GLY A 363 34.89 -23.90 2.31
C GLY A 363 34.25 -22.55 1.96
N GLY A 364 32.91 -22.42 2.02
CA GLY A 364 32.25 -21.14 1.82
C GLY A 364 32.45 -20.19 3.01
N THR A 365 33.15 -19.07 2.80
CA THR A 365 33.16 -17.94 3.74
C THR A 365 32.03 -16.99 3.35
N ALA A 366 31.08 -16.76 4.26
CA ALA A 366 30.08 -15.71 4.07
C ALA A 366 30.74 -14.36 4.36
N GLU A 367 30.95 -13.55 3.31
CA GLU A 367 31.39 -12.16 3.46
C GLU A 367 30.15 -11.27 3.67
N LEU A 368 30.26 -10.30 4.58
CA LEU A 368 29.21 -9.31 4.81
C LEU A 368 28.88 -8.59 3.49
N GLY A 369 27.65 -8.79 2.98
CA GLY A 369 27.18 -8.14 1.75
C GLY A 369 27.35 -8.94 0.45
N LYS A 370 27.61 -10.25 0.51
CA LYS A 370 27.52 -11.14 -0.67
C LYS A 370 26.47 -12.24 -0.47
N ASP A 371 25.72 -12.52 -1.54
CA ASP A 371 24.71 -13.57 -1.60
C ASP A 371 25.34 -14.97 -1.62
N PHE A 372 24.63 -15.95 -1.05
CA PHE A 372 24.89 -17.37 -1.27
C PHE A 372 23.65 -18.05 -1.88
N THR A 373 23.86 -19.11 -2.64
CA THR A 373 22.79 -19.86 -3.30
C THR A 373 22.46 -21.12 -2.49
N VAL A 374 21.17 -21.44 -2.37
CA VAL A 374 20.69 -22.68 -1.73
C VAL A 374 20.09 -23.59 -2.80
N ASP A 375 20.50 -24.86 -2.79
CA ASP A 375 19.89 -25.92 -3.60
C ASP A 375 18.73 -26.56 -2.82
N ASP A 376 17.52 -26.47 -3.37
CA ASP A 376 16.27 -26.96 -2.77
C ASP A 376 15.77 -28.26 -3.39
N SER A 377 16.56 -28.89 -4.28
CA SER A 377 16.14 -30.07 -5.06
C SER A 377 15.81 -31.31 -4.24
N GLN A 378 16.19 -31.35 -2.96
CA GLN A 378 15.89 -32.45 -2.02
C GLN A 378 14.71 -32.15 -1.08
N LEU A 379 14.09 -30.96 -1.16
CA LEU A 379 13.03 -30.51 -0.23
C LEU A 379 11.61 -30.97 -0.62
N TRP A 380 11.47 -31.70 -1.72
CA TRP A 380 10.21 -32.32 -2.15
C TRP A 380 10.25 -33.82 -1.90
N ASP A 381 10.40 -34.22 -0.63
CA ASP A 381 10.03 -35.58 -0.22
C ASP A 381 8.54 -35.57 0.16
N SER A 382 7.74 -36.38 -0.53
CA SER A 382 6.30 -36.51 -0.29
C SER A 382 5.97 -37.39 0.92
N ASP A 383 6.96 -37.93 1.62
CA ASP A 383 6.78 -38.81 2.77
C ASP A 383 6.75 -38.04 4.11
N LEU A 384 5.55 -37.97 4.73
CA LEU A 384 5.31 -37.36 6.04
C LEU A 384 5.89 -38.17 7.23
N THR A 385 6.55 -39.30 6.99
CA THR A 385 7.07 -40.19 8.05
C THR A 385 8.59 -40.14 8.22
N THR A 386 9.32 -39.44 7.35
CA THR A 386 10.78 -39.36 7.37
C THR A 386 11.29 -37.94 7.56
N ASN A 387 11.66 -37.64 8.82
CA ASN A 387 12.58 -36.58 9.26
C ASN A 387 12.42 -35.20 8.65
N ASP A 388 11.51 -34.44 9.24
CA ASP A 388 11.60 -32.99 9.33
C ASP A 388 12.90 -32.58 10.07
N VAL A 389 13.82 -31.90 9.37
CA VAL A 389 15.10 -31.42 9.92
C VAL A 389 15.01 -29.91 10.22
N VAL A 390 15.50 -29.46 11.37
CA VAL A 390 15.51 -28.05 11.82
C VAL A 390 16.95 -27.53 11.87
N VAL A 391 17.17 -26.27 11.50
CA VAL A 391 18.45 -25.58 11.71
C VAL A 391 18.45 -24.91 13.08
N THR A 392 19.40 -25.29 13.93
CA THR A 392 19.66 -24.63 15.22
C THR A 392 20.88 -23.72 15.09
N LEU A 393 20.73 -22.49 15.55
CA LEU A 393 21.83 -21.54 15.74
C LEU A 393 22.26 -21.59 17.20
N THR A 394 23.50 -22.01 17.44
CA THR A 394 24.13 -21.90 18.76
C THR A 394 25.17 -20.79 18.68
N ILE A 395 24.91 -19.69 19.40
CA ILE A 395 25.92 -18.66 19.67
C ILE A 395 26.53 -19.04 21.01
N ASP A 396 27.77 -19.54 20.95
CA ASP A 396 28.48 -19.93 22.16
C ASP A 396 28.78 -18.69 23.00
N LYS A 397 28.32 -18.67 24.25
CA LYS A 397 28.38 -17.47 25.06
C LYS A 397 29.78 -17.23 25.65
N ARG A 398 30.22 -15.99 25.48
CA ARG A 398 31.18 -15.19 26.28
C ARG A 398 32.67 -15.39 26.03
N LYS A 399 33.24 -14.36 25.39
CA LYS A 399 34.38 -13.64 25.96
C LYS A 399 33.92 -12.24 26.37
N GLU A 400 34.43 -11.75 27.50
CA GLU A 400 34.00 -10.49 28.14
C GLU A 400 34.46 -9.22 27.40
N ASN A 401 34.95 -9.32 26.17
CA ASN A 401 35.49 -8.19 25.41
C ASN A 401 34.67 -7.94 24.14
N PRO A 402 34.13 -6.73 23.93
CA PRO A 402 33.37 -6.35 22.73
C PRO A 402 34.25 -6.16 21.47
N GLU A 403 35.52 -6.57 21.49
CA GLU A 403 36.48 -6.40 20.40
C GLU A 403 36.84 -7.72 19.67
N ASP A 404 36.31 -8.86 20.12
CA ASP A 404 36.55 -10.15 19.48
C ASP A 404 35.43 -10.49 18.49
N ASP A 405 35.79 -10.92 17.29
CA ASP A 405 34.83 -11.39 16.29
C ASP A 405 34.00 -12.56 16.85
N GLU A 406 32.67 -12.49 16.72
CA GLU A 406 31.79 -13.51 17.26
C GLU A 406 31.61 -14.66 16.26
N THR A 407 32.08 -15.85 16.60
CA THR A 407 31.83 -17.05 15.80
C THR A 407 30.49 -17.68 16.16
N PHE A 408 29.76 -18.15 15.16
CA PHE A 408 28.52 -18.90 15.34
C PHE A 408 28.58 -20.24 14.62
N GLN A 409 27.86 -21.22 15.16
CA GLN A 409 27.67 -22.51 14.51
C GLN A 409 26.22 -22.71 14.09
N LEU A 410 26.03 -23.17 12.86
CA LEU A 410 24.75 -23.66 12.34
C LEU A 410 24.83 -25.19 12.27
N GLN A 411 23.90 -25.86 12.94
CA GLN A 411 23.81 -27.31 12.95
C GLN A 411 22.40 -27.77 12.61
N LEU A 412 22.31 -28.75 11.72
CA LEU A 412 21.09 -29.46 11.38
C LEU A 412 20.79 -30.51 12.46
N VAL A 413 19.62 -30.39 13.06
CA VAL A 413 19.13 -31.30 14.11
C VAL A 413 17.78 -31.87 13.72
N ASN A 414 17.46 -33.05 14.23
CA ASN A 414 16.12 -33.61 14.04
C ASN A 414 15.09 -32.76 14.81
N ALA A 415 13.99 -32.38 14.14
CA ALA A 415 12.94 -31.52 14.71
C ALA A 415 12.34 -32.05 16.01
N LEU A 416 12.36 -33.36 16.22
CA LEU A 416 11.68 -34.02 17.34
C LEU A 416 12.54 -34.21 18.57
N ASN A 417 13.87 -34.20 18.46
CA ASN A 417 14.74 -34.52 19.60
C ASN A 417 16.01 -33.65 19.72
N THR A 418 16.22 -32.65 18.87
CA THR A 418 17.39 -31.74 18.88
C THR A 418 18.74 -32.45 18.81
N VAL A 419 18.77 -33.76 18.50
CA VAL A 419 20.01 -34.51 18.34
C VAL A 419 20.59 -34.18 16.96
N PRO A 420 21.88 -33.83 16.87
CA PRO A 420 22.56 -33.66 15.59
C PRO A 420 22.41 -34.89 14.70
N VAL A 421 22.12 -34.67 13.42
CA VAL A 421 22.07 -35.77 12.45
C VAL A 421 23.50 -36.27 12.23
N ALA A 422 23.76 -37.54 12.54
CA ALA A 422 25.08 -38.13 12.40
C ALA A 422 25.57 -38.08 10.95
N GLY A 423 26.77 -37.55 10.72
CA GLY A 423 27.42 -37.50 9.39
C GLY A 423 27.16 -36.23 8.58
N GLN A 424 26.56 -35.17 9.14
CA GLN A 424 26.43 -33.87 8.49
C GLN A 424 27.44 -32.83 9.01
N ASP A 425 27.90 -31.97 8.11
CA ASP A 425 28.86 -30.90 8.39
C ASP A 425 28.25 -29.76 9.22
N VAL A 426 29.05 -29.21 10.13
CA VAL A 426 28.70 -28.00 10.92
C VAL A 426 29.17 -26.77 10.15
N ALA A 427 28.29 -25.81 9.88
CA ALA A 427 28.72 -24.49 9.39
C ALA A 427 29.27 -23.67 10.54
N THR A 428 30.44 -23.09 10.35
CA THR A 428 30.96 -22.01 11.19
C THR A 428 30.93 -20.70 10.43
N GLY A 429 30.31 -19.67 11.01
CA GLY A 429 30.38 -18.29 10.54
C GLY A 429 31.11 -17.42 11.55
N THR A 430 31.64 -16.28 11.10
CA THR A 430 32.28 -15.27 11.96
C THR A 430 31.63 -13.92 11.67
N ILE A 431 31.10 -13.27 12.70
CA ILE A 431 30.61 -11.90 12.65
C ILE A 431 31.81 -11.00 12.91
N LEU A 432 32.30 -10.36 11.86
CA LEU A 432 33.39 -9.39 11.99
C LEU A 432 32.83 -8.11 12.62
N SER A 433 33.45 -7.67 13.72
CA SER A 433 33.14 -6.35 14.26
C SER A 433 33.71 -5.29 13.32
N ASN A 434 32.87 -4.38 12.81
CA ASN A 434 33.36 -3.24 12.05
C ASN A 434 34.14 -2.33 13.02
N LYS A 435 35.46 -2.29 12.85
CA LYS A 435 36.32 -1.28 13.47
C LYS A 435 36.12 0.09 12.83
#